data_AF-A0A1G6K624-F1
#
_entry.id   AF-A0A1G6K624-F1
#
_cell.length_a   1.000
_cell.length_b   1.000
_cell.length_c   1.000
_cell.angle_alpha   90.00
_cell.angle_beta   90.00
_cell.angle_gamma   90.00
#
_symmetry.space_group_name_H-M   'P 1'
#
loop_
_entity.id
_entity.type
_entity.pdbx_description
1 polymer ?
#
loop_
_entity_poly.entity_id
_entity_poly.type
_entity_poly.pdbx_seq_one_letter_code
_entity_poly.pdbx_strand_id
1 'polypeptide(L)'
;MPSPTSFVRRDKRGTPPMRSSSSSYAGAMTPPSDAELCERAVLAIWRSLDEHDLVDERVRADLAGVLEPLVALALGDRPQRLISTLRLPNPIDASHLYWLTRRLLTFVPELQAMAAKPGGDGPPPLA
;
A
#
# COMPACT_ATOMS: atom_id res chain seq x y z
N MET A 1 -30.63 -66.58 -23.78
CA MET A 1 -31.92 -66.02 -24.24
C MET A 1 -32.53 -65.20 -23.10
N PRO A 2 -33.21 -64.06 -23.31
CA PRO A 2 -33.27 -63.14 -24.46
C PRO A 2 -32.96 -61.65 -24.10
N SER A 3 -32.78 -60.86 -25.16
CA SER A 3 -33.07 -59.42 -25.35
C SER A 3 -32.41 -58.29 -24.54
N PRO A 4 -31.77 -57.32 -25.25
CA PRO A 4 -31.34 -56.02 -24.73
C PRO A 4 -32.47 -54.99 -24.83
N THR A 5 -32.71 -54.20 -23.78
CA THR A 5 -33.72 -53.13 -23.80
C THR A 5 -33.06 -51.77 -24.04
N SER A 6 -33.14 -51.37 -25.31
CA SER A 6 -33.37 -50.03 -25.85
C SER A 6 -33.04 -48.78 -25.01
N PHE A 7 -32.24 -47.93 -25.66
CA PHE A 7 -32.11 -46.50 -25.49
C PHE A 7 -33.43 -45.75 -25.28
N VAL A 8 -33.46 -44.85 -24.29
CA VAL A 8 -34.23 -43.60 -24.37
C VAL A 8 -33.25 -42.44 -24.23
N ARG A 9 -32.90 -41.90 -25.39
CA ARG A 9 -32.30 -40.58 -25.55
C ARG A 9 -33.38 -39.57 -25.17
N ARG A 10 -33.17 -38.81 -24.09
CA ARG A 10 -33.92 -37.57 -23.86
C ARG A 10 -32.94 -36.41 -23.90
N ASP A 11 -32.92 -35.79 -25.07
CA ASP A 11 -32.49 -34.42 -25.27
C ASP A 11 -33.10 -33.53 -24.18
N LYS A 12 -32.27 -33.03 -23.28
CA LYS A 12 -32.47 -31.73 -22.66
C LYS A 12 -31.19 -30.96 -22.82
N ARG A 13 -31.21 -30.14 -23.88
CA ARG A 13 -30.37 -28.98 -24.14
C ARG A 13 -30.43 -28.06 -22.92
N GLY A 14 -29.66 -28.40 -21.89
CA GLY A 14 -29.41 -27.57 -20.73
C GLY A 14 -28.14 -26.81 -21.01
N THR A 15 -28.27 -25.65 -21.64
CA THR A 15 -27.24 -24.62 -21.62
C THR A 15 -26.82 -24.43 -20.16
N PRO A 16 -25.55 -24.62 -19.78
CA PRO A 16 -25.13 -24.20 -18.45
C PRO A 16 -25.39 -22.68 -18.40
N PRO A 17 -26.12 -22.14 -17.41
CA PRO A 17 -26.19 -20.70 -17.27
C PRO A 17 -24.75 -20.24 -17.11
N MET A 18 -24.33 -19.37 -18.03
CA MET A 18 -23.07 -18.66 -17.95
C MET A 18 -22.88 -18.23 -16.50
N ARG A 19 -21.69 -18.50 -15.97
CA ARG A 19 -21.22 -17.77 -14.79
C ARG A 19 -21.40 -16.29 -15.14
N SER A 20 -22.41 -15.67 -14.53
CA SER A 20 -22.43 -14.24 -14.33
C SER A 20 -21.26 -13.98 -13.39
N SER A 21 -20.05 -13.96 -13.95
CA SER A 21 -18.99 -13.10 -13.49
C SER A 21 -19.54 -11.69 -13.65
N SER A 22 -20.43 -11.31 -12.73
CA SER A 22 -20.62 -9.92 -12.38
C SER A 22 -19.32 -9.55 -11.67
N SER A 23 -18.31 -9.32 -12.51
CA SER A 23 -17.22 -8.43 -12.23
C SER A 23 -17.90 -7.09 -11.98
N SER A 24 -18.34 -6.89 -10.74
CA SER A 24 -18.59 -5.56 -10.22
C SER A 24 -17.23 -4.88 -10.18
N TYR A 25 -16.88 -4.30 -11.32
CA TYR A 25 -15.83 -3.32 -11.51
C TYR A 25 -16.22 -2.07 -10.69
N ALA A 26 -16.12 -2.20 -9.38
CA ALA A 26 -16.28 -1.16 -8.38
C ALA A 26 -15.23 -1.34 -7.26
N GLY A 27 -14.14 -2.07 -7.54
CA GLY A 27 -13.01 -2.24 -6.63
C GLY A 27 -11.98 -1.11 -6.68
N ALA A 28 -12.32 0.04 -7.25
CA ALA A 28 -11.37 1.12 -7.52
C ALA A 28 -11.87 2.47 -7.00
N MET A 29 -12.24 2.58 -5.72
CA MET A 29 -12.38 3.87 -5.02
C MET A 29 -12.28 3.75 -3.49
N THR A 30 -11.85 2.63 -2.91
CA THR A 30 -11.49 2.65 -1.48
C THR A 30 -10.16 3.40 -1.33
N PRO A 31 -10.11 4.49 -0.55
CA PRO A 31 -8.85 5.15 -0.25
C PRO A 31 -7.91 4.12 0.41
N PRO A 32 -6.60 4.20 0.12
CA PRO A 32 -5.63 3.29 0.72
C PRO A 32 -5.73 3.37 2.24
N SER A 33 -5.67 2.22 2.89
CA SER A 33 -5.65 2.11 4.34
C SER A 33 -4.37 2.74 4.91
N ASP A 34 -4.42 3.15 6.18
CA ASP A 34 -3.25 3.71 6.88
C ASP A 34 -2.06 2.73 6.85
N ALA A 35 -2.33 1.43 6.91
CA ALA A 35 -1.31 0.40 6.83
C ALA A 35 -0.63 0.37 5.45
N GLU A 36 -1.41 0.38 4.37
CA GLU A 36 -0.87 0.44 2.99
C GLU A 36 -0.10 1.73 2.73
N LEU A 37 -0.56 2.87 3.29
CA LEU A 37 0.16 4.14 3.22
C LEU A 37 1.53 4.04 3.92
N CYS A 38 1.58 3.45 5.11
CA CYS A 38 2.81 3.24 5.87
C CYS A 38 3.77 2.27 5.15
N GLU A 39 3.28 1.16 4.63
CA GLU A 39 4.08 0.20 3.87
C GLU A 39 4.70 0.83 2.62
N ARG A 40 3.88 1.55 1.84
CA ARG A 40 4.34 2.27 0.65
C ARG A 40 5.42 3.30 0.99
N ALA A 41 5.26 4.01 2.11
CA ALA A 41 6.25 4.96 2.58
C ALA A 41 7.56 4.29 3.00
N VAL A 42 7.51 3.16 3.72
CA VAL A 42 8.70 2.39 4.09
C VAL A 42 9.47 1.95 2.83
N LEU A 43 8.77 1.42 1.83
CA LEU A 43 9.38 0.99 0.57
C LEU A 43 10.03 2.16 -0.19
N ALA A 44 9.35 3.31 -0.26
CA ALA A 44 9.90 4.50 -0.90
C ALA A 44 11.15 5.01 -0.18
N ILE A 45 11.13 5.05 1.16
CA ILE A 45 12.28 5.46 1.97
C ILE A 45 13.48 4.56 1.71
N TRP A 46 13.31 3.23 1.78
CA TRP A 46 14.42 2.30 1.55
C TRP A 46 15.00 2.43 0.15
N ARG A 47 14.15 2.52 -0.88
CA ARG A 47 14.61 2.72 -2.26
C ARG A 47 15.46 3.98 -2.40
N SER A 48 14.96 5.13 -1.92
CA SER A 48 15.69 6.39 -2.02
C SER A 48 17.01 6.41 -1.24
N LEU A 49 17.09 5.65 -0.13
CA LEU A 49 18.32 5.52 0.66
C LEU A 49 19.34 4.59 -0.02
N ASP A 50 18.89 3.43 -0.52
CA ASP A 50 19.74 2.44 -1.18
C ASP A 50 20.33 2.98 -2.48
N GLU A 51 19.53 3.71 -3.27
CA GLU A 51 19.97 4.35 -4.52
C GLU A 51 20.86 5.59 -4.27
N HIS A 52 20.96 6.08 -3.03
CA HIS A 52 21.68 7.30 -2.64
C HIS A 52 21.19 8.58 -3.36
N ASP A 53 19.96 8.55 -3.90
CA ASP A 53 19.42 9.59 -4.77
C ASP A 53 18.74 10.75 -4.04
N LEU A 54 18.88 10.85 -2.72
CA LEU A 54 18.32 11.97 -1.94
C LEU A 54 18.98 13.33 -2.27
N VAL A 55 20.10 13.34 -3.00
CA VAL A 55 20.69 14.55 -3.58
C VAL A 55 19.85 15.11 -4.74
N ASP A 56 19.06 14.26 -5.40
CA ASP A 56 18.16 14.65 -6.48
C ASP A 56 16.87 15.28 -5.92
N GLU A 57 16.56 16.50 -6.38
CA GLU A 57 15.36 17.22 -5.96
C GLU A 57 14.08 16.53 -6.39
N ARG A 58 14.08 15.87 -7.55
CA ARG A 58 12.92 15.12 -8.03
C ARG A 58 12.63 13.93 -7.12
N VAL A 59 13.66 13.18 -6.72
CA VAL A 59 13.51 12.06 -5.79
C VAL A 59 13.04 12.54 -4.42
N ARG A 60 13.57 13.66 -3.92
CA ARG A 60 13.07 14.25 -2.67
C ARG A 60 11.61 14.72 -2.78
N ALA A 61 11.22 15.32 -3.90
CA ALA A 61 9.86 15.78 -4.14
C ALA A 61 8.87 14.61 -4.24
N ASP A 62 9.24 13.56 -4.96
CA ASP A 62 8.42 12.34 -5.09
C ASP A 62 8.28 11.64 -3.72
N LEU A 63 9.38 11.54 -2.95
CA LEU A 63 9.34 11.01 -1.58
C LEU A 63 8.46 11.87 -0.66
N ALA A 64 8.53 13.20 -0.77
CA ALA A 64 7.66 14.11 -0.01
C ALA A 64 6.17 13.85 -0.32
N GLY A 65 5.82 13.62 -1.59
CA GLY A 65 4.45 13.26 -1.98
C GLY A 65 3.98 11.93 -1.42
N VAL A 66 4.88 10.95 -1.24
CA VAL A 66 4.56 9.68 -0.57
C VAL A 66 4.32 9.87 0.93
N LEU A 67 5.07 10.76 1.59
CA LEU A 67 4.95 11.02 3.03
C LEU A 67 3.78 11.96 3.39
N GLU A 68 3.30 12.77 2.44
CA GLU A 68 2.25 13.79 2.69
C GLU A 68 0.95 13.23 3.28
N PRO A 69 0.40 12.10 2.82
CA PRO A 69 -0.77 11.47 3.45
C PRO A 69 -0.54 11.08 4.92
N LEU A 70 0.71 10.83 5.32
CA LEU A 70 1.05 10.39 6.69
C LEU A 70 0.95 11.53 7.70
N VAL A 71 0.85 12.79 7.26
CA VAL A 71 0.63 13.95 8.14
C VAL A 71 -0.74 13.87 8.82
N ALA A 72 -1.72 13.20 8.18
CA ALA A 72 -3.02 12.97 8.78
C ALA A 72 -3.00 11.89 9.87
N LEU A 73 -1.92 11.09 9.96
CA LEU A 73 -1.76 10.07 10.99
C LEU A 73 -1.26 10.72 12.29
N ALA A 74 -1.58 10.09 13.44
CA ALA A 74 -1.14 10.52 14.76
C ALA A 74 0.36 10.23 15.02
N LEU A 75 1.23 10.61 14.08
CA LEU A 75 2.69 10.49 14.12
C LEU A 75 3.38 11.78 14.63
N GLY A 76 2.59 12.74 15.10
CA GLY A 76 3.06 14.05 15.56
C GLY A 76 3.61 14.94 14.43
N ASP A 77 4.41 15.95 14.76
CA ASP A 77 4.95 16.92 13.78
C ASP A 77 6.08 16.36 12.90
N ARG A 78 6.48 15.11 13.15
CA ARG A 78 7.66 14.50 12.54
C ARG A 78 7.55 14.34 11.02
N PRO A 79 6.44 13.83 10.45
CA PRO A 79 6.29 13.73 8.99
C PRO A 79 6.35 15.10 8.33
N GLN A 80 5.74 16.11 8.95
CA GLN A 80 5.73 17.47 8.43
C GLN A 80 7.14 18.08 8.36
N ARG A 81 7.96 17.91 9.40
CA ARG A 81 9.36 18.36 9.38
C ARG A 81 10.18 17.66 8.30
N LEU A 82 10.00 16.35 8.13
CA LEU A 82 10.65 15.58 7.06
C LEU A 82 10.27 16.12 5.68
N ILE A 83 8.98 16.35 5.43
CA ILE A 83 8.46 16.90 4.17
C ILE A 83 9.03 18.29 3.90
N SER A 84 9.10 19.16 4.91
CA SER A 84 9.68 20.50 4.77
C SER A 84 11.14 20.44 4.34
N THR A 85 11.94 19.54 4.91
CA THR A 85 13.35 19.39 4.52
C THR A 85 13.51 18.72 3.15
N LEU A 86 12.66 17.75 2.80
CA LEU A 86 12.66 17.14 1.46
C LEU A 86 12.42 18.17 0.35
N ARG A 87 11.53 19.14 0.61
CA ARG A 87 11.18 20.21 -0.35
C ARG A 87 12.19 21.35 -0.42
N LEU A 88 13.36 21.25 0.23
CA LEU A 88 14.41 22.24 0.06
C LEU A 88 14.94 22.25 -1.38
N PRO A 89 15.17 23.44 -1.96
CA PRO A 89 15.64 23.57 -3.33
C PRO A 89 17.07 23.02 -3.48
N ASN A 90 17.44 22.67 -4.71
CA ASN A 90 18.83 22.37 -5.01
C ASN A 90 19.71 23.63 -5.03
N PRO A 91 21.00 23.51 -4.63
CA PRO A 91 21.60 22.35 -4.00
C PRO A 91 21.17 22.19 -2.53
N ILE A 92 20.94 20.95 -2.10
CA ILE A 92 20.75 20.64 -0.69
C ILE A 92 22.09 20.64 0.03
N ASP A 93 22.17 21.33 1.16
CA ASP A 93 23.37 21.34 1.99
C ASP A 93 23.66 19.96 2.60
N ALA A 94 24.94 19.62 2.77
CA ALA A 94 25.37 18.33 3.31
C ALA A 94 24.83 18.06 4.73
N SER A 95 24.68 19.11 5.56
CA SER A 95 24.10 18.95 6.90
C SER A 95 22.60 18.59 6.84
N HIS A 96 21.86 19.15 5.88
CA HIS A 96 20.46 18.79 5.65
C HIS A 96 20.33 17.37 5.10
N LEU A 97 21.20 16.96 4.19
CA LEU A 97 21.22 15.59 3.67
C LEU A 97 21.53 14.56 4.76
N TYR A 98 22.52 14.82 5.61
CA TYR A 98 22.84 13.98 6.76
C TYR A 98 21.68 13.91 7.77
N TRP A 99 21.06 15.06 8.07
CA TRP A 99 19.89 15.10 8.94
C TRP A 99 18.75 14.26 8.36
N LEU A 100 18.49 14.40 7.06
CA LEU A 100 17.38 13.75 6.37
C LEU A 100 17.52 12.24 6.33
N THR A 101 18.68 11.74 5.89
CA THR A 101 19.01 10.30 5.90
C THR A 101 18.82 9.69 7.30
N ARG A 102 19.37 10.32 8.35
CA ARG A 102 19.22 9.85 9.73
C ARG A 102 17.76 9.86 10.22
N ARG A 103 16.99 10.89 9.84
CA ARG A 103 15.59 11.02 10.27
C ARG A 103 14.66 10.07 9.54
N LEU A 104 14.93 9.76 8.27
CA LEU A 104 14.20 8.74 7.51
C LEU A 104 14.44 7.34 8.11
N LEU A 105 15.70 6.98 8.38
CA LEU A 105 16.04 5.68 9.00
C LEU A 105 15.35 5.46 10.35
N THR A 106 15.24 6.52 11.14
CA THR A 106 14.58 6.44 12.46
C THR A 106 13.06 6.58 12.38
N PHE A 107 12.49 6.86 11.20
CA PHE A 107 11.05 6.97 10.98
C PHE A 107 10.47 5.64 10.46
N VAL A 108 11.27 4.85 9.74
CA VAL A 108 10.88 3.53 9.23
C VAL A 108 10.27 2.61 10.30
N PRO A 109 10.86 2.43 11.50
CA PRO A 109 10.27 1.55 12.51
C PRO A 109 8.90 2.02 13.00
N GLU A 110 8.65 3.33 13.05
CA GLU A 110 7.36 3.90 13.43
C GLU A 110 6.29 3.58 12.37
N LEU A 111 6.65 3.73 11.09
CA LEU A 111 5.76 3.36 9.98
C LEU A 111 5.45 1.87 9.95
N GLN A 112 6.46 1.02 10.18
CA GLN A 112 6.26 -0.43 10.27
C GLN A 112 5.35 -0.81 11.45
N ALA A 113 5.51 -0.15 12.60
CA ALA A 113 4.63 -0.37 13.74
C ALA A 113 3.17 0.06 13.46
N MET A 114 2.98 1.14 12.69
CA MET A 114 1.65 1.57 12.25
C MET A 114 1.03 0.61 11.24
N ALA A 115 1.82 0.11 10.29
CA ALA A 115 1.37 -0.89 9.32
C ALA A 115 0.97 -2.23 9.98
N ALA A 116 1.68 -2.62 11.04
CA ALA A 116 1.42 -3.87 11.75
C ALA A 116 0.21 -3.79 12.72
N LYS A 117 -0.37 -2.62 12.98
CA LYS A 117 -1.58 -2.50 13.81
C LYS A 117 -2.76 -3.09 13.05
N PRO A 118 -3.38 -4.18 13.53
CA PRO A 118 -4.62 -4.64 12.93
C PRO A 118 -5.65 -3.52 13.03
N GLY A 119 -6.14 -3.04 11.89
CA GLY A 119 -7.27 -2.12 11.84
C GLY A 119 -8.41 -2.72 12.65
N GLY A 120 -8.76 -2.05 13.75
CA GLY A 120 -9.75 -2.55 14.68
C GLY A 120 -11.12 -2.64 14.04
N ASP A 121 -11.54 -3.85 13.68
CA ASP A 121 -12.93 -4.29 13.51
C ASP A 121 -13.05 -5.83 13.73
N GLY A 122 -12.19 -6.38 14.58
CA GLY A 122 -12.31 -7.77 15.05
C GLY A 122 -12.63 -7.79 16.53
N PRO A 123 -13.76 -8.40 16.97
CA PRO A 123 -14.00 -8.56 18.40
C PRO A 123 -12.87 -9.42 19.00
N PRO A 124 -12.48 -9.18 20.27
CA PRO A 124 -11.45 -9.98 20.92
C PRO A 124 -11.86 -11.45 20.94
N PRO A 125 -10.90 -12.39 20.86
CA PRO A 125 -11.20 -13.81 20.93
C PRO A 125 -11.83 -14.10 22.29
N LEU A 126 -13.06 -14.63 22.26
CA LEU A 126 -13.71 -15.17 23.45
C LEU A 126 -12.87 -16.35 23.95
N ALA A 127 -12.29 -16.19 25.13
CA ALA A 127 -11.69 -17.26 25.91
C ALA A 127 -12.77 -18.19 26.48
#